data_AF-A0A0U3AHC3-F1
#
_entry.id   AF-A0A0U3AHC3-F1
#
_cell.length_a   1.000
_cell.length_b   1.000
_cell.length_c   1.000
_cell.angle_alpha   90.00
_cell.angle_beta   90.00
_cell.angle_gamma   90.00
#
_symmetry.space_group_name_H-M   'P 1'
#
loop_
_entity.id
_entity.type
_entity.pdbx_description
1 polymer ?
#
loop_
_entity_poly.entity_id
_entity_poly.type
_entity_poly.pdbx_seq_one_letter_code
_entity_poly.pdbx_strand_id
1 'polypeptide(L)'
;TQTVELYHIFPAPHSNALLIAYLPKQKVLFQGDFSINPAQGGGMQPANEHVRALVPALEKLGITDYNRYINVHASAAPQTKADVTASMNAR
;
A
#
# COMPACT_ATOMS: atom_id res chain seq x y z
N THR A 1 5.37 -3.47 24.31
CA THR A 1 4.14 -3.17 23.55
C THR A 1 4.49 -2.26 22.38
N GLN A 2 3.60 -2.08 21.41
CA GLN A 2 3.86 -1.28 20.20
C GLN A 2 2.55 -0.63 19.72
N THR A 3 2.61 0.56 19.11
CA THR A 3 1.42 1.28 18.61
C THR A 3 1.02 0.81 17.22
N VAL A 4 -0.21 0.34 17.07
CA VAL A 4 -0.85 0.13 15.76
C VAL A 4 -1.85 1.26 15.54
N GLU A 5 -1.73 1.94 14.40
CA GLU A 5 -2.73 2.89 13.95
C GLU A 5 -3.60 2.21 12.89
N LEU A 6 -4.92 2.20 13.09
CA LEU A 6 -5.88 1.63 12.15
C LEU A 6 -6.62 2.75 11.45
N TYR A 7 -6.60 2.72 10.12
CA TYR A 7 -7.27 3.74 9.30
C TYR A 7 -8.27 3.09 8.38
N HIS A 8 -9.46 3.69 8.32
CA HIS A 8 -10.44 3.38 7.30
C HIS A 8 -10.14 4.20 6.04
N ILE A 9 -9.91 3.50 4.93
CA ILE A 9 -9.64 4.11 3.64
C ILE A 9 -10.95 4.20 2.87
N PHE A 10 -11.45 5.42 2.74
CA PHE A 10 -12.69 5.72 2.02
C PHE A 10 -12.57 7.05 1.26
N PRO A 11 -13.09 7.14 0.02
CA PRO A 11 -13.61 6.03 -0.79
C PRO A 11 -12.48 5.14 -1.32
N ALA A 12 -12.74 3.83 -1.45
CA ALA A 12 -11.82 2.87 -2.08
C ALA A 12 -12.61 2.00 -3.08
N PRO A 13 -12.13 1.80 -4.32
CA PRO A 13 -12.81 1.04 -5.36
C PRO A 13 -12.70 -0.49 -5.15
N HIS A 14 -13.02 -0.96 -3.95
CA HIS A 14 -13.08 -2.39 -3.59
C HIS A 14 -14.24 -2.63 -2.61
N SER A 15 -14.24 -1.92 -1.48
CA SER A 15 -15.34 -1.85 -0.52
C SER A 15 -15.26 -0.57 0.33
N ASN A 16 -16.39 -0.15 0.89
CA ASN A 16 -16.47 0.98 1.85
C ASN A 16 -16.10 0.57 3.29
N ALA A 17 -15.32 -0.51 3.45
CA ALA A 17 -14.94 -1.05 4.75
C ALA A 17 -13.45 -1.43 4.81
N LEU A 18 -12.63 -0.95 3.87
CA LEU A 18 -11.21 -1.29 3.82
C LEU A 18 -10.41 -0.59 4.92
N LEU A 19 -9.78 -1.39 5.76
CA LEU A 19 -8.85 -0.93 6.79
C LEU A 19 -7.41 -1.16 6.36
N ILE A 20 -6.53 -0.25 6.77
CA ILE A 20 -5.08 -0.45 6.78
C ILE A 20 -4.57 -0.36 8.21
N ALA A 21 -3.42 -0.97 8.46
CA ALA A 21 -2.68 -0.81 9.71
C ALA A 21 -1.32 -0.17 9.42
N TYR A 22 -1.02 0.92 10.11
CA TYR A 22 0.29 1.54 10.10
C TYR A 22 0.99 1.29 11.44
N LEU A 23 2.25 0.85 11.36
CA LEU A 23 3.11 0.65 12.52
C LEU A 23 4.27 1.65 12.40
N PRO A 24 4.16 2.85 13.00
CA PRO A 24 5.08 3.95 12.74
C PRO A 24 6.54 3.61 13.07
N LYS A 25 6.77 2.97 14.23
CA LYS A 25 8.12 2.62 14.70
C LYS A 25 8.85 1.68 13.75
N GLN A 26 8.13 0.78 13.08
CA GLN A 26 8.69 -0.20 12.15
C GLN A 26 8.62 0.28 10.69
N LYS A 27 7.96 1.43 10.43
CA LYS A 27 7.71 1.94 9.09
C LYS A 27 7.04 0.90 8.20
N VAL A 28 6.04 0.20 8.76
CA VAL A 28 5.26 -0.83 8.07
C VAL A 28 3.88 -0.30 7.78
N LEU A 29 3.48 -0.36 6.51
CA LEU A 29 2.11 -0.25 6.07
C LEU A 29 1.59 -1.65 5.73
N PHE A 30 0.65 -2.14 6.52
CA PHE A 30 -0.03 -3.41 6.30
C PHE A 30 -1.40 -3.15 5.70
N GLN A 31 -1.70 -3.83 4.59
CA GLN A 31 -2.89 -3.60 3.81
C GLN A 31 -3.40 -4.89 3.16
N GLY A 32 -4.72 -4.99 2.98
CA GLY A 32 -5.38 -6.17 2.41
C GLY A 32 -5.37 -6.21 0.88
N ASP A 33 -6.11 -5.30 0.26
CA ASP A 33 -6.53 -5.41 -1.15
C ASP A 33 -5.95 -4.34 -2.08
N PHE A 34 -4.99 -3.56 -1.60
CA PHE A 34 -4.24 -2.57 -2.37
C PHE A 34 -3.01 -3.19 -3.00
N SER A 35 -3.22 -4.18 -3.88
CA SER A 35 -2.11 -4.98 -4.41
C SER A 35 -1.29 -4.31 -5.50
N ILE A 36 0.03 -4.34 -5.32
CA ILE A 36 1.02 -4.08 -6.37
C ILE A 36 1.68 -5.40 -6.76
N ASN A 37 1.99 -5.57 -8.05
CA ASN A 37 2.54 -6.82 -8.58
C ASN A 37 3.82 -6.56 -9.38
N PRO A 38 4.85 -7.40 -9.26
CA PRO A 38 6.01 -7.35 -10.16
C PRO A 38 5.59 -7.55 -11.61
N ALA A 39 6.23 -6.84 -12.54
CA ALA A 39 6.04 -7.07 -13.98
C ALA A 39 6.90 -8.24 -14.47
N GLN A 40 6.42 -8.93 -15.52
CA GLN A 40 7.26 -9.91 -16.21
C GLN A 40 8.44 -9.18 -16.87
N GLY A 41 9.66 -9.62 -16.60
CA GLY A 41 10.88 -8.97 -17.09
C GLY A 41 11.48 -7.91 -16.15
N GLY A 42 10.91 -7.71 -14.96
CA GLY A 42 11.44 -6.80 -13.94
C GLY A 42 10.63 -5.51 -13.79
N GLY A 43 10.80 -4.83 -12.65
CA GLY A 43 10.00 -3.66 -12.29
C GLY A 43 8.61 -4.02 -11.74
N MET A 44 7.69 -3.06 -11.79
CA MET A 44 6.33 -3.18 -11.24
C MET A 44 5.27 -2.97 -12.33
N GLN A 45 4.17 -3.71 -12.25
CA GLN A 45 2.99 -3.44 -13.06
C GLN A 45 2.37 -2.08 -12.69
N PRO A 46 1.67 -1.42 -13.62
CA PRO A 46 0.90 -0.21 -13.33
C PRO A 46 -0.06 -0.42 -12.16
N ALA A 47 -0.18 0.61 -11.31
CA ALA A 47 -1.09 0.59 -10.19
C ALA A 47 -2.54 0.35 -10.67
N ASN A 48 -3.24 -0.58 -10.00
CA ASN A 48 -4.68 -0.74 -10.18
C ASN A 48 -5.45 0.43 -9.52
N GLU A 49 -6.75 0.48 -9.73
CA GLU A 49 -7.60 1.56 -9.19
C GLU A 49 -7.56 1.63 -7.66
N HIS A 50 -7.40 0.50 -6.97
CA HIS A 50 -7.33 0.46 -5.50
C HIS A 50 -6.07 1.19 -5.02
N VAL A 51 -4.90 0.86 -5.55
CA VAL A 51 -3.62 1.48 -5.17
C VAL A 51 -3.62 2.97 -5.53
N ARG A 52 -4.21 3.34 -6.67
CA ARG A 52 -4.37 4.75 -7.06
C ARG A 52 -5.26 5.54 -6.09
N ALA A 53 -6.21 4.90 -5.42
CA ALA A 53 -7.01 5.51 -4.36
C ALA A 53 -6.28 5.56 -3.01
N LEU A 54 -5.45 4.55 -2.71
CA LEU A 54 -4.72 4.48 -1.43
C LEU A 54 -3.70 5.60 -1.27
N VAL A 55 -2.84 5.82 -2.27
CA VAL A 55 -1.70 6.75 -2.11
C VAL A 55 -2.13 8.16 -1.72
N PRO A 56 -3.13 8.79 -2.38
CA PRO A 56 -3.65 10.09 -1.95
C PRO A 56 -4.31 10.07 -0.57
N ALA A 57 -4.92 8.95 -0.17
CA ALA A 57 -5.51 8.82 1.18
C ALA A 57 -4.41 8.80 2.25
N LEU A 58 -3.32 8.07 2.03
CA LEU A 58 -2.16 8.06 2.92
C LEU A 58 -1.55 9.45 3.07
N GLU A 59 -1.42 10.20 1.97
CA GLU A 59 -0.91 11.58 1.98
C GLU A 59 -1.78 12.51 2.83
N LYS A 60 -3.11 12.44 2.68
CA LYS A 60 -4.05 13.23 3.50
C LYS A 60 -4.00 12.86 4.98
N LEU A 61 -3.73 11.60 5.29
CA LEU A 61 -3.58 11.09 6.66
C LEU A 61 -2.19 11.36 7.25
N GLY A 62 -1.22 11.86 6.46
CA GLY A 62 0.16 12.06 6.88
C GLY A 62 1.00 10.77 6.97
N ILE A 63 0.49 9.65 6.44
CA ILE A 63 1.14 8.33 6.49
C ILE A 63 2.08 8.17 5.28
N THR A 64 3.15 8.97 5.27
CA THR A 64 4.12 8.95 4.17
C THR A 64 5.44 8.27 4.54
N ASP A 65 5.74 8.08 5.82
CA ASP A 65 7.00 7.49 6.29
C ASP A 65 6.89 5.98 6.58
N TYR A 66 6.60 5.19 5.53
CA TYR A 66 6.73 3.74 5.56
C TYR A 66 7.80 3.28 4.57
N ASN A 67 8.49 2.19 4.88
CA ASN A 67 9.39 1.51 3.96
C ASN A 67 8.84 0.14 3.56
N ARG A 68 8.26 -0.62 4.50
CA ARG A 68 7.70 -1.95 4.22
C ARG A 68 6.23 -1.83 3.83
N TYR A 69 5.88 -2.44 2.71
CA TYR A 69 4.52 -2.57 2.21
C TYR A 69 4.12 -4.04 2.31
N ILE A 70 3.29 -4.39 3.29
CA ILE A 70 2.87 -5.77 3.52
C ILE A 70 1.47 -5.95 2.95
N ASN A 71 1.36 -6.88 2.02
CA ASN A 71 0.16 -7.23 1.31
C ASN A 71 -0.28 -8.65 1.69
N VAL A 72 -1.58 -8.88 1.89
CA VAL A 72 -2.11 -10.22 2.21
C VAL A 72 -2.38 -11.08 0.97
N HIS A 73 -2.41 -10.48 -0.23
CA HIS A 73 -2.79 -11.11 -1.51
C HIS A 73 -1.73 -10.96 -2.62
N ALA A 74 -0.44 -10.90 -2.30
CA ALA A 74 0.62 -10.75 -3.31
C ALA A 74 1.78 -11.76 -3.16
N SER A 75 2.83 -11.51 -3.96
CA SER A 75 4.08 -12.26 -3.98
C SER A 75 4.71 -12.41 -2.60
N ALA A 76 5.41 -13.53 -2.38
CA ALA A 76 6.25 -13.74 -1.19
C ALA A 76 7.46 -12.79 -1.13
N ALA A 77 7.80 -12.12 -2.25
CA ALA A 77 8.85 -11.12 -2.28
C ALA A 77 8.47 -9.91 -1.41
N PRO A 78 9.35 -9.45 -0.50
CA PRO A 78 9.12 -8.23 0.26
C PRO A 78 8.88 -7.03 -0.67
N GLN A 79 7.84 -6.26 -0.39
CA GLN A 79 7.51 -5.04 -1.12
C GLN A 79 7.77 -3.81 -0.28
N THR A 80 8.05 -2.69 -0.95
CA THR A 80 8.46 -1.44 -0.34
C THR A 80 7.67 -0.25 -0.85
N LYS A 81 7.83 0.90 -0.19
CA LYS A 81 7.33 2.19 -0.70
C LYS A 81 7.89 2.51 -2.10
N ALA A 82 9.13 2.13 -2.40
CA ALA A 82 9.71 2.34 -3.72
C ALA A 82 8.95 1.54 -4.80
N ASP A 83 8.51 0.33 -4.47
CA ASP A 83 7.70 -0.49 -5.38
C ASP A 83 6.31 0.10 -5.61
N VAL A 84 5.69 0.67 -4.55
CA VAL A 84 4.42 1.41 -4.67
C VAL A 84 4.61 2.60 -5.62
N THR A 85 5.66 3.40 -5.43
CA THR A 85 5.98 4.55 -6.29
C THR A 85 6.24 4.11 -7.74
N ALA A 86 6.99 3.01 -7.93
CA ALA A 86 7.25 2.46 -9.26
C ALA A 86 5.96 2.01 -9.95
N SER A 87 5.06 1.33 -9.23
CA SER A 87 3.75 0.91 -9.74
C SER A 87 2.87 2.12 -10.11
N MET A 88 2.86 3.17 -9.28
CA MET A 88 2.11 4.40 -9.56
C MET A 88 2.61 5.14 -10.82
N ASN A 89 3.89 5.04 -11.13
CA ASN A 89 4.54 5.70 -12.27
C ASN A 89 4.61 4.83 -13.53
N ALA A 90 4.36 3.53 -13.43
CA ALA A 90 4.34 2.62 -14.57
C ALA A 90 3.15 2.94 -15.51
N ARG A 91 3.42 2.87 -16.82
CA ARG A 91 2.46 3.18 -17.89
C ARG A 91 1.80 1.92 -18.42
#